data_AF-U3KPP7-F1
#
_entry.id   AF-U3KPP7-F1
#
_cell.length_a   1.000
_cell.length_b   1.000
_cell.length_c   1.000
_cell.angle_alpha   90.00
_cell.angle_beta   90.00
_cell.angle_gamma   90.00
#
_symmetry.space_group_name_H-M   'P 1'
#
loop_
_entity.id
_entity.type
_entity.pdbx_description
1 polymer ?
#
loop_
_entity_poly.entity_id
_entity_poly.type
_entity_poly.pdbx_seq_one_letter_code
_entity_poly.pdbx_strand_id
1 'polypeptide(L)'
;VMRAWVLLSAVLWYLTGVKIYVKLHQNSPVLICMDFVRSRKETVDPTYLWVGPNEKTLTGNNRMNITTTGKLIVIDFMEALSGLYTCTLSYKTVKAETQEETVVKKRYDFMIFAYREPDYSYQMAVRFTTKSCAGRYNDLLFRVLKKILDNLISDLSCHVIEPSYKCHFVKIPEHGLVHELFIAFQVNPFAPGWRSACNASADCEDITNHNILQARDRIEEFFRSQAYIFYHHFNETLPAMHFVDHSFQVVRLDSCRPGFGKNEGLHSNCASCCVVCSPGTFSPDVDVTCQTCVSVHIYGAKSCPTPNRNQHCED
;
A
#
# COMPACT_ATOMS: atom_id res chain seq x y z
N VAL A 1 15.73 25.38 28.35
CA VAL A 1 14.44 25.21 27.65
C VAL A 1 14.44 25.80 26.24
N MET A 2 14.93 27.03 25.99
CA MET A 2 14.97 27.61 24.63
C MET A 2 15.79 26.84 23.57
N ARG A 3 16.90 26.17 23.94
CA ARG A 3 17.73 25.42 22.97
C ARG A 3 17.03 24.19 22.39
N ALA A 4 16.12 23.55 23.14
CA ALA A 4 15.36 22.40 22.65
C ALA A 4 14.30 22.81 21.62
N TRP A 5 13.68 23.97 21.81
CA TRP A 5 12.69 24.52 20.86
C TRP A 5 13.33 24.97 19.54
N VAL A 6 14.55 25.52 19.58
CA VAL A 6 15.28 25.88 18.35
C VAL A 6 15.65 24.62 17.55
N LEU A 7 16.09 23.55 18.22
CA LEU A 7 16.38 22.27 17.56
C LEU A 7 15.11 21.60 17.01
N LEU A 8 13.99 21.61 17.73
CA LEU A 8 12.70 21.13 17.20
C LEU A 8 12.22 21.97 16.02
N SER A 9 12.36 23.30 16.06
CA SER A 9 11.99 24.17 14.92
C SER A 9 12.89 23.96 13.71
N ALA A 10 14.19 23.72 13.92
CA ALA A 10 15.14 23.41 12.85
C ALA A 10 14.84 22.03 12.25
N VAL A 11 14.55 21.02 13.08
CA VAL A 11 14.15 19.67 12.63
C VAL A 11 12.80 19.71 11.89
N LEU A 12 11.84 20.52 12.34
CA LEU A 12 10.58 20.74 11.62
C LEU A 12 10.78 21.51 10.29
N TRP A 13 11.74 22.43 10.21
CA TRP A 13 12.10 23.11 8.95
C TRP A 13 12.91 22.22 8.00
N TYR A 14 13.66 21.24 8.49
CA TYR A 14 14.33 20.22 7.65
C TYR A 14 13.32 19.31 6.92
N LEU A 15 12.05 19.31 7.32
CA LEU A 15 10.98 18.50 6.73
C LEU A 15 10.20 19.22 5.61
N THR A 16 10.65 20.39 5.13
CA THR A 16 10.01 21.13 4.03
C THR A 16 10.48 20.72 2.63
N GLY A 17 11.16 19.58 2.50
CA GLY A 17 11.54 19.01 1.21
C GLY A 17 10.31 18.55 0.41
N VAL A 18 10.41 18.61 -0.93
CA VAL A 18 9.34 18.09 -1.80
C VAL A 18 9.27 16.57 -1.60
N LYS A 19 8.11 16.07 -1.13
CA LYS A 19 7.87 14.63 -0.95
C LYS A 19 7.50 14.00 -2.29
N ILE A 20 8.28 13.01 -2.71
CA ILE A 20 8.10 12.27 -3.96
C ILE A 20 7.90 10.80 -3.60
N TYR A 21 6.90 10.19 -4.21
CA TYR A 21 6.57 8.78 -4.01
C TYR A 21 6.88 8.03 -5.30
N VAL A 22 7.67 6.97 -5.20
CA VAL A 22 8.05 6.13 -6.34
C VAL A 22 7.59 4.71 -6.07
N LYS A 23 6.78 4.15 -6.98
CA LYS A 23 6.35 2.75 -6.87
C LYS A 23 7.58 1.87 -7.01
N LEU A 24 7.67 0.80 -6.21
CA LEU A 24 8.79 -0.14 -6.31
C LEU A 24 9.00 -0.62 -7.75
N HIS A 25 10.27 -0.85 -8.10
CA HIS A 25 10.68 -1.33 -9.43
C HIS A 25 10.30 -0.42 -10.60
N GLN A 26 9.91 0.83 -10.32
CA GLN A 26 9.71 1.86 -11.32
C GLN A 26 10.82 2.91 -11.27
N ASN A 27 10.92 3.70 -12.33
CA ASN A 27 11.82 4.83 -12.37
C ASN A 27 11.21 6.02 -11.61
N SER A 28 12.04 6.81 -10.94
CA SER A 28 11.58 8.07 -10.36
C SER A 28 11.10 9.04 -11.45
N PRO A 29 10.24 10.01 -11.12
CA PRO A 29 10.08 11.17 -11.98
C PRO A 29 11.44 11.87 -12.17
N VAL A 30 11.55 12.65 -13.24
CA VAL A 30 12.75 13.44 -13.52
C VAL A 30 12.88 14.55 -12.46
N LEU A 31 13.92 14.46 -11.63
CA LEU A 31 14.21 15.47 -10.64
C LEU A 31 15.05 16.56 -11.28
N ILE A 32 14.62 17.81 -11.15
CA ILE A 32 15.27 18.96 -11.76
C ILE A 32 15.94 19.77 -10.67
N CYS A 33 17.25 20.00 -10.80
CA CYS A 33 18.06 20.77 -9.86
C CYS A 33 17.86 22.29 -10.00
N MET A 34 16.61 22.75 -10.04
CA MET A 34 16.28 24.15 -10.27
C MET A 34 14.84 24.44 -9.86
N ASP A 35 14.59 25.62 -9.29
CA ASP A 35 13.22 26.11 -9.10
C ASP A 35 12.62 26.73 -10.37
N PHE A 36 11.31 26.95 -10.34
CA PHE A 36 10.55 27.52 -11.46
C PHE A 36 10.95 28.96 -11.83
N VAL A 37 11.50 29.74 -10.90
CA VAL A 37 11.93 31.12 -11.19
C VAL A 37 13.26 31.09 -11.92
N ARG A 38 14.18 30.22 -11.49
CA ARG A 38 15.51 30.06 -12.04
C ARG A 38 15.49 29.41 -13.41
N SER A 39 14.55 28.48 -13.67
CA SER A 39 14.40 27.82 -14.98
C SER A 39 13.97 28.75 -16.10
N ARG A 40 13.45 29.94 -15.77
CA ARG A 40 13.01 30.97 -16.74
C ARG A 40 14.06 32.04 -17.03
N LYS A 41 15.30 31.87 -16.53
CA LYS A 41 16.37 32.86 -16.67
C LYS A 41 17.64 32.18 -17.17
N GLU A 42 18.38 32.86 -18.04
CA GLU A 42 19.69 32.39 -18.52
C GLU A 42 20.66 32.13 -17.37
N THR A 43 21.36 30.99 -17.43
CA THR A 43 22.27 30.53 -16.38
C THR A 43 23.65 30.33 -16.99
N VAL A 44 24.61 31.13 -16.56
CA VAL A 44 25.99 31.10 -17.07
C VAL A 44 26.79 30.05 -16.32
N ASP A 45 27.51 29.21 -17.06
CA ASP A 45 28.38 28.13 -16.56
C ASP A 45 27.77 27.28 -15.43
N PRO A 46 26.58 26.67 -15.63
CA PRO A 46 25.94 25.90 -14.58
C PRO A 46 26.71 24.61 -14.27
N THR A 47 26.86 24.31 -12.98
CA THR A 47 27.37 23.04 -12.47
C THR A 47 26.39 22.46 -11.47
N TYR A 48 26.29 21.13 -11.46
CA TYR A 48 25.30 20.41 -10.67
C TYR A 48 25.98 19.33 -9.84
N LEU A 49 25.66 19.29 -8.54
CA LEU A 49 26.15 18.28 -7.62
C LEU A 49 24.96 17.63 -6.92
N TRP A 50 24.80 16.33 -7.12
CA TRP A 50 23.79 15.53 -6.44
C TRP A 50 24.41 14.73 -5.28
N VAL A 51 23.71 14.71 -4.15
CA VAL A 51 24.03 13.90 -2.97
C VAL A 51 22.81 13.06 -2.63
N GLY A 52 23.01 11.75 -2.47
CA GLY A 52 21.94 10.80 -2.18
C GLY A 52 21.67 10.62 -0.68
N PRO A 53 20.73 9.72 -0.33
CA PRO A 53 20.26 9.52 1.04
C PRO A 53 21.32 9.00 2.00
N ASN A 54 22.39 8.40 1.48
CA ASN A 54 23.54 7.92 2.26
C ASN A 54 24.65 8.98 2.42
N GLU A 55 24.33 10.25 2.19
CA GLU A 55 25.26 11.40 2.23
C GLU A 55 26.44 11.31 1.25
N LYS A 56 26.38 10.39 0.28
CA LYS A 56 27.39 10.21 -0.75
C LYS A 56 27.02 10.97 -2.02
N THR A 57 28.03 11.60 -2.62
CA THR A 57 27.90 12.20 -3.95
C THR A 57 27.47 11.15 -4.96
N LEU A 58 26.43 11.46 -5.73
CA LEU A 58 25.93 10.59 -6.78
C LEU A 58 26.71 10.82 -8.07
N THR A 59 27.14 9.72 -8.67
CA THR A 59 27.66 9.67 -10.03
C THR A 59 26.77 8.77 -10.87
N GLY A 60 26.78 8.98 -12.19
CA GLY A 60 26.03 8.14 -13.12
C GLY A 60 26.42 6.67 -12.98
N ASN A 61 25.43 5.79 -12.81
CA ASN A 61 25.62 4.34 -12.71
C ASN A 61 24.34 3.62 -13.17
N ASN A 62 24.30 2.29 -13.07
CA ASN A 62 23.18 1.47 -13.55
C ASN A 62 21.82 1.82 -12.90
N ARG A 63 21.81 2.47 -11.73
CA ARG A 63 20.61 2.87 -10.98
C ARG A 63 20.40 4.38 -10.92
N MET A 64 21.36 5.18 -11.38
CA MET A 64 21.35 6.63 -11.29
C MET A 64 21.68 7.21 -12.65
N ASN A 65 20.70 7.80 -13.31
CA ASN A 65 20.92 8.54 -14.56
C ASN A 65 20.97 10.04 -14.25
N ILE A 66 22.15 10.63 -14.43
CA ILE A 66 22.38 12.07 -14.22
C ILE A 66 22.76 12.70 -15.54
N THR A 67 21.98 13.68 -15.99
CA THR A 67 22.26 14.40 -17.24
C THR A 67 23.23 15.56 -17.01
N THR A 68 23.88 16.02 -18.07
CA THR A 68 24.71 17.25 -18.08
C THR A 68 23.92 18.51 -17.71
N THR A 69 22.59 18.47 -17.90
CA THR A 69 21.66 19.53 -17.50
C THR A 69 21.22 19.44 -16.03
N GLY A 70 21.83 18.55 -15.24
CA GLY A 70 21.57 18.44 -13.80
C GLY A 70 20.28 17.71 -13.44
N LYS A 71 19.68 16.97 -14.38
CA LYS A 71 18.49 16.14 -14.11
C LYS A 71 18.91 14.81 -13.52
N LEU A 72 18.16 14.30 -12.55
CA LEU A 72 18.35 12.99 -11.94
C LEU A 72 17.11 12.11 -12.17
N ILE A 73 17.35 10.88 -12.61
CA ILE A 73 16.37 9.78 -12.62
C ILE A 73 16.98 8.62 -11.84
N VAL A 74 16.27 8.14 -10.82
CA VAL A 74 16.62 6.90 -10.11
C VAL A 74 15.91 5.75 -10.81
N ILE A 75 16.66 4.76 -11.27
CA ILE A 75 16.17 3.62 -12.04
C ILE A 75 15.91 2.45 -11.10
N ASP A 76 14.82 1.71 -11.32
CA ASP A 76 14.45 0.51 -10.53
C ASP A 76 14.45 0.80 -9.02
N PHE A 77 13.52 1.67 -8.60
CA PHE A 77 13.52 2.21 -7.24
C PHE A 77 13.25 1.12 -6.20
N MET A 78 14.13 1.01 -5.20
CA MET A 78 14.07 0.04 -4.11
C MET A 78 13.89 0.76 -2.76
N GLU A 79 13.49 0.03 -1.71
CA GLU A 79 13.27 0.58 -0.37
C GLU A 79 14.48 1.35 0.16
N ALA A 80 15.66 0.76 0.02
CA ALA A 80 16.93 1.32 0.49
C ALA A 80 17.39 2.59 -0.25
N LEU A 81 16.75 2.93 -1.37
CA LEU A 81 17.00 4.18 -2.09
C LEU A 81 16.11 5.32 -1.57
N SER A 82 15.24 5.06 -0.61
CA SER A 82 14.43 6.12 0.01
C SER A 82 15.27 7.04 0.89
N GLY A 83 14.87 8.29 0.99
CA GLY A 83 15.48 9.30 1.85
C GLY A 83 15.71 10.64 1.16
N LEU A 84 16.63 11.42 1.73
CA LEU A 84 16.91 12.79 1.30
C LEU A 84 17.89 12.81 0.13
N TYR A 85 17.44 13.35 -0.99
CA TYR A 85 18.28 13.69 -2.14
C TYR A 85 18.47 15.20 -2.17
N THR A 86 19.72 15.63 -2.24
CA THR A 86 20.09 17.05 -2.30
C THR A 86 20.72 17.33 -3.65
N CYS A 87 20.29 18.41 -4.30
CA CYS A 87 21.04 18.98 -5.40
C CYS A 87 21.58 20.37 -5.08
N THR A 88 22.83 20.62 -5.45
CA THR A 88 23.44 21.95 -5.45
C THR A 88 23.68 22.40 -6.89
N LEU A 89 22.98 23.45 -7.29
CA LEU A 89 23.23 24.20 -8.53
C LEU A 89 24.21 25.34 -8.21
N SER A 90 25.35 25.38 -8.89
CA SER A 90 26.25 26.53 -8.88
C SER A 90 26.29 27.18 -10.25
N TYR A 91 26.17 28.50 -10.32
CA TYR A 91 26.21 29.25 -11.58
C TYR A 91 26.86 30.61 -11.38
N LYS A 92 27.27 31.26 -12.46
CA LYS A 92 27.88 32.59 -12.42
C LYS A 92 26.87 33.69 -12.71
N THR A 93 27.06 34.84 -12.07
CA THR A 93 26.49 36.11 -12.50
C THR A 93 27.64 37.01 -12.94
N VAL A 94 27.53 37.56 -14.14
CA VAL A 94 28.57 38.40 -14.75
C VAL A 94 28.05 39.82 -14.87
N LYS A 95 28.78 40.79 -14.32
CA LYS A 95 28.50 42.21 -14.57
C LYS A 95 29.03 42.57 -15.95
N ALA A 96 28.13 42.89 -16.89
CA ALA A 96 28.51 43.15 -18.28
C ALA A 96 29.58 44.25 -18.43
N GLU A 97 29.52 45.28 -17.58
CA GLU A 97 30.40 46.45 -17.63
C GLU A 97 31.83 46.15 -17.15
N THR A 98 31.98 45.37 -16.07
CA THR A 98 33.28 45.14 -15.42
C THR A 98 33.86 43.76 -15.67
N GLN A 99 33.10 42.86 -16.33
CA GLN A 99 33.42 41.43 -16.47
C GLN A 99 33.65 40.74 -15.11
N GLU A 100 33.13 41.32 -14.02
CA GLU A 100 33.24 40.74 -12.69
C GLU A 100 32.31 39.53 -12.58
N GLU A 101 32.89 38.36 -12.31
CA GLU A 101 32.16 37.10 -12.13
C GLU A 101 31.95 36.81 -10.65
N THR A 102 30.71 36.51 -10.26
CA THR A 102 30.40 36.00 -8.92
C THR A 102 29.66 34.67 -8.99
N VAL A 103 30.12 33.69 -8.22
CA VAL A 103 29.51 32.35 -8.17
C VAL A 103 28.38 32.31 -7.15
N VAL A 104 27.19 31.93 -7.58
CA VAL A 104 26.01 31.73 -6.76
C VAL A 104 25.73 30.24 -6.61
N LYS A 105 25.49 29.78 -5.39
CA LYS A 105 25.08 28.40 -5.09
C LYS A 105 23.65 28.35 -4.57
N LYS A 106 22.87 27.41 -5.07
CA LYS A 106 21.49 27.13 -4.64
C LYS A 106 21.32 25.65 -4.34
N ARG A 107 20.65 25.34 -3.24
CA ARG A 107 20.38 23.99 -2.75
C ARG A 107 18.90 23.67 -2.92
N TYR A 108 18.59 22.46 -3.38
CA TYR A 108 17.25 21.92 -3.52
C TYR A 108 17.19 20.53 -2.89
N ASP A 109 16.18 20.31 -2.04
CA ASP A 109 16.04 19.09 -1.24
C ASP A 109 14.76 18.34 -1.66
N PHE A 110 14.92 17.04 -1.92
CA PHE A 110 13.87 16.12 -2.37
C PHE A 110 13.81 14.94 -1.40
N MET A 111 12.66 14.72 -0.76
CA MET A 111 12.46 13.56 0.08
C MET A 111 11.74 12.48 -0.73
N ILE A 112 12.42 11.39 -1.05
CA ILE A 112 11.89 10.35 -1.93
C ILE A 112 11.55 9.11 -1.11
N PHE A 113 10.35 8.57 -1.30
CA PHE A 113 9.87 7.38 -0.60
C PHE A 113 9.49 6.29 -1.61
N ALA A 114 9.94 5.06 -1.33
CA ALA A 114 9.39 3.88 -1.97
C ALA A 114 7.97 3.65 -1.45
N TYR A 115 7.04 3.33 -2.35
CA TYR A 115 5.71 2.88 -1.97
C TYR A 115 5.27 1.68 -2.81
N ARG A 116 4.21 1.06 -2.32
CA ARG A 116 3.47 -0.03 -2.95
C ARG A 116 1.98 0.19 -2.76
N GLU A 117 1.17 -0.36 -3.66
CA GLU A 117 -0.24 -0.50 -3.33
C GLU A 117 -0.43 -1.53 -2.22
N PRO A 118 -1.41 -1.36 -1.32
CA PRO A 118 -1.70 -2.39 -0.34
C PRO A 118 -2.10 -3.69 -1.03
N ASP A 119 -1.64 -4.81 -0.49
CA ASP A 119 -2.32 -6.07 -0.74
C ASP A 119 -3.66 -6.02 0.00
N TYR A 120 -4.70 -6.69 -0.51
CA TYR A 120 -5.99 -6.70 0.18
C TYR A 120 -6.78 -7.97 -0.01
N SER A 121 -7.67 -8.17 0.94
CA SER A 121 -8.66 -9.23 0.94
C SER A 121 -10.04 -8.63 1.16
N TYR A 122 -11.09 -9.41 0.88
CA TYR A 122 -12.46 -8.97 1.11
C TYR A 122 -13.10 -9.80 2.20
N GLN A 123 -13.51 -9.16 3.29
CA GLN A 123 -14.42 -9.73 4.25
C GLN A 123 -15.84 -9.61 3.70
N MET A 124 -16.53 -10.73 3.60
CA MET A 124 -17.88 -10.80 3.04
C MET A 124 -18.86 -11.41 4.03
N ALA A 125 -20.12 -10.99 3.95
CA ALA A 125 -21.21 -11.58 4.71
C ALA A 125 -22.49 -11.66 3.87
N VAL A 126 -23.29 -12.71 4.11
CA VAL A 126 -24.60 -12.93 3.47
C VAL A 126 -25.58 -13.54 4.46
N ARG A 127 -26.88 -13.39 4.18
CA ARG A 127 -27.94 -14.03 4.95
C ARG A 127 -28.75 -14.98 4.08
N PHE A 128 -29.10 -16.13 4.64
CA PHE A 128 -30.00 -17.12 4.02
C PHE A 128 -31.14 -17.44 4.98
N THR A 129 -32.35 -17.60 4.45
CA THR A 129 -33.45 -18.15 5.24
C THR A 129 -33.27 -19.63 5.52
N THR A 130 -33.83 -20.11 6.62
CA THR A 130 -33.90 -21.54 6.93
C THR A 130 -35.19 -21.87 7.69
N LYS A 131 -35.59 -23.14 7.66
CA LYS A 131 -36.75 -23.62 8.42
C LYS A 131 -36.47 -23.71 9.93
N SER A 132 -35.23 -24.00 10.31
CA SER A 132 -34.84 -24.23 11.70
C SER A 132 -33.35 -24.03 11.91
N CYS A 133 -32.97 -23.50 13.07
CA CYS A 133 -31.58 -23.48 13.50
C CYS A 133 -31.05 -24.85 13.93
N ALA A 134 -31.93 -25.77 14.33
CA ALA A 134 -31.59 -27.17 14.61
C ALA A 134 -31.87 -28.01 13.35
N GLY A 135 -30.84 -28.28 12.53
CA GLY A 135 -31.01 -29.11 11.34
C GLY A 135 -29.73 -29.34 10.53
N ARG A 136 -29.54 -30.56 10.02
CA ARG A 136 -28.38 -30.97 9.21
C ARG A 136 -28.32 -30.30 7.82
N TYR A 137 -29.43 -29.75 7.35
CA TYR A 137 -29.50 -29.07 6.06
C TYR A 137 -28.72 -27.74 6.05
N ASN A 138 -28.56 -27.08 7.21
CA ASN A 138 -27.77 -25.86 7.33
C ASN A 138 -26.29 -26.14 7.01
N ASP A 139 -25.74 -27.22 7.56
CA ASP A 139 -24.37 -27.68 7.27
C ASP A 139 -24.19 -28.06 5.79
N LEU A 140 -25.20 -28.68 5.20
CA LEU A 140 -25.18 -29.05 3.78
C LEU A 140 -25.16 -27.81 2.89
N LEU A 141 -26.07 -26.85 3.13
CA LEU A 141 -26.10 -25.58 2.41
C LEU A 141 -24.75 -24.86 2.51
N PHE A 142 -24.23 -24.73 3.72
CA PHE A 142 -22.96 -24.06 3.97
C PHE A 142 -21.79 -24.74 3.22
N ARG A 143 -21.73 -26.07 3.22
CA ARG A 143 -20.72 -26.84 2.47
C ARG A 143 -20.85 -26.65 0.97
N VAL A 144 -22.07 -26.67 0.43
CA VAL A 144 -22.33 -26.49 -1.00
C VAL A 144 -22.00 -25.06 -1.42
N LEU A 145 -22.42 -24.07 -0.65
CA LEU A 145 -22.11 -22.66 -0.90
C LEU A 145 -20.60 -22.43 -0.94
N LYS A 146 -19.85 -22.98 0.03
CA LYS A 146 -18.38 -22.91 0.00
C LYS A 146 -17.80 -23.44 -1.31
N LYS A 147 -18.25 -24.63 -1.76
CA LYS A 147 -17.77 -25.22 -3.04
C LYS A 147 -18.11 -24.34 -4.24
N ILE A 148 -19.30 -23.75 -4.27
CA ILE A 148 -19.70 -22.83 -5.34
C ILE A 148 -18.77 -21.62 -5.36
N LEU A 149 -18.57 -20.99 -4.20
CA LEU A 149 -17.69 -19.82 -4.07
C LEU A 149 -16.25 -20.13 -4.46
N ASP A 150 -15.69 -21.26 -4.00
CA ASP A 150 -14.35 -21.72 -4.39
C ASP A 150 -14.25 -21.92 -5.90
N ASN A 151 -15.25 -22.55 -6.52
CA ASN A 151 -15.27 -22.78 -7.97
C ASN A 151 -15.35 -21.46 -8.77
N LEU A 152 -16.13 -20.48 -8.31
CA LEU A 152 -16.30 -19.17 -8.98
C LEU A 152 -14.99 -18.40 -9.14
N ILE A 153 -14.03 -18.63 -8.25
CA ILE A 153 -12.77 -17.85 -8.16
C ILE A 153 -11.52 -18.71 -8.37
N SER A 154 -11.68 -20.01 -8.64
CA SER A 154 -10.58 -20.99 -8.70
C SER A 154 -9.50 -20.65 -9.73
N ASP A 155 -9.87 -20.08 -10.88
CA ASP A 155 -8.96 -19.64 -11.95
C ASP A 155 -8.20 -18.35 -11.60
N LEU A 156 -8.66 -17.60 -10.60
CA LEU A 156 -8.08 -16.31 -10.19
C LEU A 156 -6.96 -16.46 -9.17
N SER A 157 -6.54 -17.69 -8.83
CA SER A 157 -5.59 -17.96 -7.74
C SER A 157 -6.02 -17.35 -6.40
N CYS A 158 -7.33 -17.16 -6.22
CA CYS A 158 -7.96 -16.70 -4.99
C CYS A 158 -8.60 -17.89 -4.27
N HIS A 159 -8.84 -17.75 -2.97
CA HIS A 159 -9.54 -18.79 -2.21
C HIS A 159 -10.37 -18.22 -1.07
N VAL A 160 -11.39 -18.97 -0.67
CA VAL A 160 -12.24 -18.65 0.48
C VAL A 160 -11.60 -19.19 1.76
N ILE A 161 -11.36 -18.30 2.72
CA ILE A 161 -10.83 -18.64 4.04
C ILE A 161 -11.82 -18.28 5.15
N GLU A 162 -11.62 -18.96 6.28
CA GLU A 162 -12.38 -18.76 7.51
C GLU A 162 -13.91 -18.69 7.32
N PRO A 163 -14.53 -19.51 6.44
CA PRO A 163 -15.96 -19.45 6.29
C PRO A 163 -16.60 -19.94 7.60
N SER A 164 -17.61 -19.23 8.06
CA SER A 164 -18.38 -19.60 9.25
C SER A 164 -19.84 -19.19 9.07
N TYR A 165 -20.72 -19.80 9.87
CA TYR A 165 -22.11 -19.39 9.93
C TYR A 165 -22.66 -19.44 11.36
N LYS A 166 -23.63 -18.57 11.65
CA LYS A 166 -24.45 -18.62 12.86
C LYS A 166 -25.92 -18.56 12.48
N CYS A 167 -26.78 -19.25 13.22
CA CYS A 167 -28.22 -19.20 13.00
C CYS A 167 -28.90 -18.34 14.05
N HIS A 168 -29.81 -17.48 13.62
CA HIS A 168 -30.55 -16.57 14.48
C HIS A 168 -32.04 -16.59 14.16
N PHE A 169 -32.86 -16.26 15.16
CA PHE A 169 -34.29 -16.06 14.98
C PHE A 169 -34.56 -14.56 14.89
N VAL A 170 -34.93 -14.10 13.70
CA VAL A 170 -35.03 -12.69 13.35
C VAL A 170 -36.49 -12.31 13.26
N LYS A 171 -36.87 -11.22 13.93
CA LYS A 171 -38.18 -10.59 13.76
C LYS A 171 -38.11 -9.62 12.59
N ILE A 172 -38.79 -9.95 11.50
CA ILE A 172 -38.90 -9.09 10.32
C ILE A 172 -40.18 -8.26 10.47
N PRO A 173 -40.13 -6.92 10.34
CA PRO A 173 -41.34 -6.10 10.32
C PRO A 173 -42.34 -6.64 9.30
N GLU A 174 -43.61 -6.75 9.69
CA GLU A 174 -44.71 -7.21 8.82
C GLU A 174 -44.66 -8.69 8.36
N HIS A 175 -43.52 -9.38 8.51
CA HIS A 175 -43.30 -10.75 7.99
C HIS A 175 -43.08 -11.79 9.11
N GLY A 176 -43.20 -11.39 10.37
CA GLY A 176 -43.15 -12.29 11.51
C GLY A 176 -41.74 -12.72 11.93
N LEU A 177 -41.62 -13.90 12.52
CA LEU A 177 -40.36 -14.46 13.00
C LEU A 177 -39.83 -15.51 12.02
N VAL A 178 -38.59 -15.36 11.58
CA VAL A 178 -37.95 -16.23 10.59
C VAL A 178 -36.57 -16.66 11.10
N HIS A 179 -36.18 -17.90 10.84
CA HIS A 179 -34.82 -18.35 11.10
C HIS A 179 -33.92 -17.97 9.93
N GLU A 180 -32.76 -17.38 10.22
CA GLU A 180 -31.78 -16.99 9.22
C GLU A 180 -30.37 -17.41 9.60
N LEU A 181 -29.61 -17.80 8.59
CA LEU A 181 -28.20 -18.11 8.65
C LEU A 181 -27.40 -16.87 8.27
N PHE A 182 -26.58 -16.40 9.19
CA PHE A 182 -25.61 -15.33 9.00
C PHE A 182 -24.30 -15.98 8.65
N ILE A 183 -23.90 -15.88 7.40
CA ILE A 183 -22.69 -16.50 6.86
C ILE A 183 -21.65 -15.42 6.64
N ALA A 184 -20.43 -15.64 7.13
CA ALA A 184 -19.30 -14.76 6.92
C ALA A 184 -18.11 -15.56 6.40
N PHE A 185 -17.32 -14.95 5.52
CA PHE A 185 -16.13 -15.56 4.94
C PHE A 185 -15.20 -14.47 4.42
N GLN A 186 -13.93 -14.80 4.22
CA GLN A 186 -12.97 -13.90 3.61
C GLN A 186 -12.47 -14.47 2.28
N VAL A 187 -12.26 -13.61 1.30
CA VAL A 187 -11.65 -13.95 0.01
C VAL A 187 -10.23 -13.42 0.00
N ASN A 188 -9.26 -14.32 -0.17
CA ASN A 188 -7.85 -14.00 -0.08
C ASN A 188 -7.14 -14.24 -1.44
N PRO A 189 -6.31 -13.29 -1.93
CA PRO A 189 -5.62 -13.40 -3.22
C PRO A 189 -4.47 -14.41 -3.25
N PHE A 190 -4.07 -14.96 -2.10
CA PHE A 190 -2.86 -15.77 -1.97
C PHE A 190 -3.16 -17.25 -1.83
N ALA A 191 -3.96 -17.82 -2.75
CA ALA A 191 -4.22 -19.27 -2.74
C ALA A 191 -2.93 -20.08 -2.96
N PRO A 192 -2.89 -21.36 -2.54
CA PRO A 192 -1.74 -22.22 -2.80
C PRO A 192 -1.36 -22.20 -4.29
N GLY A 193 -0.11 -21.82 -4.57
CA GLY A 193 0.39 -21.70 -5.94
C GLY A 193 0.23 -20.32 -6.60
N TRP A 194 -0.36 -19.32 -5.94
CA TRP A 194 -0.62 -17.98 -6.53
C TRP A 194 0.59 -17.31 -7.20
N ARG A 195 1.82 -17.60 -6.73
CA ARG A 195 3.06 -17.06 -7.32
C ARG A 195 3.29 -17.51 -8.77
N SER A 196 2.72 -18.63 -9.21
CA SER A 196 2.83 -19.05 -10.61
C SER A 196 2.06 -18.14 -11.55
N ALA A 197 1.00 -17.47 -11.07
CA ALA A 197 0.16 -16.57 -11.87
C ALA A 197 0.92 -15.34 -12.39
N CYS A 198 2.02 -14.96 -11.75
CA CYS A 198 2.85 -13.82 -12.14
C CYS A 198 4.16 -14.19 -12.84
N ASN A 199 4.31 -15.42 -13.36
CA ASN A 199 5.46 -15.85 -14.16
C ASN A 199 6.83 -15.53 -13.54
N ALA A 200 6.94 -15.60 -12.21
CA ALA A 200 8.14 -15.26 -11.45
C ALA A 200 8.65 -13.80 -11.63
N SER A 201 7.77 -12.87 -11.99
CA SER A 201 8.03 -11.44 -11.82
C SER A 201 8.48 -11.15 -10.38
N ALA A 202 9.43 -10.22 -10.22
CA ALA A 202 9.84 -9.74 -8.90
C ALA A 202 8.67 -9.07 -8.16
N ASP A 203 7.71 -8.53 -8.91
CA ASP A 203 6.49 -7.93 -8.37
C ASP A 203 5.23 -8.54 -8.99
N CYS A 204 4.37 -9.09 -8.13
CA CYS A 204 3.12 -9.74 -8.48
C CYS A 204 1.89 -8.94 -8.03
N GLU A 205 2.10 -7.75 -7.44
CA GLU A 205 1.05 -6.88 -6.88
C GLU A 205 -0.09 -6.60 -7.85
N ASP A 206 0.23 -6.18 -9.07
CA ASP A 206 -0.78 -5.81 -10.07
C ASP A 206 -1.69 -7.01 -10.42
N ILE A 207 -1.11 -8.21 -10.52
CA ILE A 207 -1.85 -9.44 -10.84
C ILE A 207 -2.71 -9.88 -9.65
N THR A 208 -2.15 -9.89 -8.43
CA THR A 208 -2.92 -10.27 -7.23
C THR A 208 -4.06 -9.29 -6.96
N ASN A 209 -3.83 -7.99 -7.14
CA ASN A 209 -4.84 -6.95 -6.97
C ASN A 209 -5.93 -7.02 -8.05
N HIS A 210 -5.57 -7.31 -9.29
CA HIS A 210 -6.55 -7.52 -10.35
C HIS A 210 -7.44 -8.74 -10.08
N ASN A 211 -6.83 -9.87 -9.72
CA ASN A 211 -7.54 -11.12 -9.49
C ASN A 211 -8.53 -11.03 -8.32
N ILE A 212 -8.15 -10.38 -7.22
CA ILE A 212 -9.06 -10.25 -6.07
C ILE A 212 -10.23 -9.31 -6.35
N LEU A 213 -10.05 -8.28 -7.18
CA LEU A 213 -11.16 -7.45 -7.66
C LEU A 213 -12.13 -8.27 -8.51
N GLN A 214 -11.62 -9.06 -9.45
CA GLN A 214 -12.44 -9.95 -10.25
C GLN A 214 -13.16 -11.00 -9.39
N ALA A 215 -12.49 -11.54 -8.37
CA ALA A 215 -13.09 -12.50 -7.44
C ALA A 215 -14.26 -11.88 -6.67
N ARG A 216 -14.10 -10.62 -6.19
CA ARG A 216 -15.20 -9.85 -5.59
C ARG A 216 -16.36 -9.71 -6.57
N ASP A 217 -16.10 -9.26 -7.78
CA ASP A 217 -17.14 -8.97 -8.78
C ASP A 217 -17.94 -10.23 -9.15
N ARG A 218 -17.26 -11.37 -9.31
CA ARG A 218 -17.93 -12.66 -9.58
C ARG A 218 -18.81 -13.13 -8.43
N ILE A 219 -18.37 -12.94 -7.18
CA ILE A 219 -19.14 -13.34 -5.99
C ILE A 219 -20.35 -12.40 -5.81
N GLU A 220 -20.15 -11.10 -6.02
CA GLU A 220 -21.24 -10.12 -5.99
C GLU A 220 -22.30 -10.44 -7.05
N GLU A 221 -21.87 -10.72 -8.28
CA GLU A 221 -22.77 -11.15 -9.36
C GLU A 221 -23.55 -12.41 -9.01
N PHE A 222 -22.88 -13.39 -8.41
CA PHE A 222 -23.52 -14.64 -7.98
C PHE A 222 -24.68 -14.36 -7.01
N PHE A 223 -24.46 -13.58 -5.96
CA PHE A 223 -25.53 -13.26 -4.99
C PHE A 223 -26.61 -12.36 -5.57
N ARG A 224 -26.24 -11.41 -6.44
CA ARG A 224 -27.22 -10.60 -7.19
C ARG A 224 -28.11 -11.48 -8.06
N SER A 225 -27.54 -12.49 -8.71
CA SER A 225 -28.28 -13.48 -9.50
C SER A 225 -29.24 -14.30 -8.64
N GLN A 226 -28.84 -14.68 -7.42
CA GLN A 226 -29.73 -15.38 -6.48
C GLN A 226 -30.96 -14.52 -6.12
N ALA A 227 -30.77 -13.23 -5.85
CA ALA A 227 -31.88 -12.30 -5.60
C ALA A 227 -32.78 -12.12 -6.83
N TYR A 228 -32.21 -12.01 -8.03
CA TYR A 228 -32.97 -11.86 -9.27
C TYR A 228 -33.88 -13.07 -9.53
N ILE A 229 -33.33 -14.29 -9.44
CA ILE A 229 -34.08 -15.54 -9.64
C ILE A 229 -35.25 -15.61 -8.66
N PHE A 230 -34.99 -15.27 -7.39
CA PHE A 230 -36.00 -15.24 -6.33
C PHE A 230 -37.17 -14.28 -6.65
N TYR A 231 -36.87 -13.06 -7.12
CA TYR A 231 -37.90 -12.07 -7.44
C TYR A 231 -38.75 -12.45 -8.67
N HIS A 232 -38.14 -13.06 -9.69
CA HIS A 232 -38.80 -13.29 -10.98
C HIS A 232 -39.45 -14.68 -11.11
N HIS A 233 -39.08 -15.65 -10.27
CA HIS A 233 -39.68 -16.99 -10.25
C HIS A 233 -40.62 -17.20 -9.05
N PHE A 234 -41.16 -16.11 -8.48
CA PHE A 234 -42.00 -16.15 -7.27
C PHE A 234 -43.29 -17.00 -7.41
N ASN A 235 -43.73 -17.28 -8.65
CA ASN A 235 -44.85 -18.16 -8.92
C ASN A 235 -44.54 -19.66 -8.71
N GLU A 236 -43.29 -20.02 -8.42
CA GLU A 236 -42.87 -21.37 -8.03
C GLU A 236 -42.80 -21.50 -6.51
N THR A 237 -42.99 -22.72 -5.98
CA THR A 237 -42.92 -23.00 -4.54
C THR A 237 -41.63 -22.48 -3.93
N LEU A 238 -41.74 -21.54 -2.98
CA LEU A 238 -40.60 -20.89 -2.36
C LEU A 238 -39.63 -21.91 -1.75
N PRO A 239 -38.34 -21.91 -2.15
CA PRO A 239 -37.35 -22.78 -1.52
C PRO A 239 -37.28 -22.50 -0.02
N ALA A 240 -37.26 -23.58 0.76
CA ALA A 240 -37.15 -23.55 2.21
C ALA A 240 -35.90 -22.82 2.74
N MET A 241 -34.88 -22.70 1.89
CA MET A 241 -33.65 -21.96 2.14
C MET A 241 -33.32 -21.16 0.88
N HIS A 242 -33.26 -19.83 1.02
CA HIS A 242 -32.94 -18.92 -0.09
C HIS A 242 -32.16 -17.72 0.42
N PHE A 243 -31.43 -17.08 -0.49
CA PHE A 243 -30.68 -15.86 -0.21
C PHE A 243 -31.63 -14.73 0.20
N VAL A 244 -31.29 -14.00 1.26
CA VAL A 244 -32.03 -12.81 1.68
C VAL A 244 -31.53 -11.63 0.87
N ASP A 245 -32.41 -11.05 0.06
CA ASP A 245 -32.03 -9.92 -0.80
C ASP A 245 -31.46 -8.74 0.02
N HIS A 246 -30.48 -8.06 -0.56
CA HIS A 246 -29.75 -6.92 0.03
C HIS A 246 -28.97 -7.26 1.32
N SER A 247 -28.80 -8.56 1.63
CA SER A 247 -28.00 -8.99 2.79
C SER A 247 -26.50 -9.12 2.50
N PHE A 248 -26.08 -9.03 1.23
CA PHE A 248 -24.67 -9.12 0.86
C PHE A 248 -23.91 -7.87 1.33
N GLN A 249 -22.87 -8.10 2.12
CA GLN A 249 -21.97 -7.07 2.62
C GLN A 249 -20.54 -7.42 2.20
N VAL A 250 -19.77 -6.41 1.83
CA VAL A 250 -18.36 -6.55 1.45
C VAL A 250 -17.55 -5.41 2.06
N VAL A 251 -16.43 -5.76 2.70
CA VAL A 251 -15.48 -4.83 3.31
C VAL A 251 -14.08 -5.19 2.85
N ARG A 252 -13.33 -4.19 2.38
CA ARG A 252 -11.93 -4.35 1.98
C ARG A 252 -11.03 -4.30 3.23
N LEU A 253 -10.15 -5.27 3.37
CA LEU A 253 -9.13 -5.34 4.42
C LEU A 253 -7.75 -5.22 3.77
N ASP A 254 -7.11 -4.07 3.97
CA ASP A 254 -5.77 -3.80 3.46
C ASP A 254 -4.68 -4.38 4.38
N SER A 255 -3.57 -4.76 3.75
CA SER A 255 -2.36 -5.29 4.38
C SER A 255 -1.14 -4.67 3.69
N CYS A 256 -0.11 -4.34 4.46
CA CYS A 256 1.16 -3.87 3.91
C CYS A 256 2.23 -4.95 4.06
N ARG A 257 3.08 -5.15 3.05
CA ARG A 257 4.18 -6.11 3.16
C ARG A 257 5.21 -5.66 4.23
N PRO A 258 5.97 -6.60 4.81
CA PRO A 258 6.99 -6.26 5.80
C PRO A 258 7.94 -5.16 5.34
N GLY A 259 8.19 -4.18 6.21
CA GLY A 259 8.96 -2.98 5.93
C GLY A 259 8.13 -1.80 5.40
N PHE A 260 6.82 -1.94 5.24
CA PHE A 260 5.92 -0.88 4.79
C PHE A 260 4.78 -0.65 5.78
N GLY A 261 4.17 0.54 5.71
CA GLY A 261 2.99 0.89 6.47
C GLY A 261 2.27 2.11 5.90
N LYS A 262 1.05 2.34 6.35
CA LYS A 262 0.22 3.49 6.02
C LYS A 262 0.38 4.56 7.08
N ASN A 263 0.42 5.82 6.64
CA ASN A 263 0.37 6.96 7.54
C ASN A 263 -0.22 8.17 6.80
N GLU A 264 -1.53 8.38 6.96
CA GLU A 264 -2.24 9.45 6.24
C GLU A 264 -1.71 10.85 6.59
N GLY A 265 -1.32 11.08 7.85
CA GLY A 265 -0.79 12.37 8.30
C GLY A 265 0.59 12.68 7.72
N LEU A 266 1.48 11.68 7.67
CA LEU A 266 2.84 11.85 7.13
C LEU A 266 2.86 11.83 5.60
N HIS A 267 1.99 11.02 4.98
CA HIS A 267 1.98 10.74 3.55
C HIS A 267 0.66 11.10 2.89
N SER A 268 0.21 12.36 3.07
CA SER A 268 -1.07 12.86 2.56
C SER A 268 -1.28 12.64 1.04
N ASN A 269 -0.22 12.74 0.24
CA ASN A 269 -0.28 12.53 -1.22
C ASN A 269 -0.36 11.05 -1.64
N CYS A 270 -0.25 10.12 -0.69
CA CYS A 270 -0.33 8.67 -0.89
C CYS A 270 -1.03 8.03 0.33
N ALA A 271 -2.12 8.63 0.82
CA ALA A 271 -2.74 8.27 2.10
C ALA A 271 -3.19 6.79 2.16
N SER A 272 -3.62 6.23 1.03
CA SER A 272 -4.02 4.82 0.92
C SER A 272 -2.86 3.85 0.65
N CYS A 273 -1.65 4.33 0.42
CA CYS A 273 -0.50 3.53 0.00
C CYS A 273 0.27 2.93 1.17
N CYS A 274 0.88 1.78 0.95
CA CYS A 274 1.91 1.25 1.84
C CYS A 274 3.24 1.95 1.51
N VAL A 275 3.65 2.88 2.35
CA VAL A 275 4.92 3.62 2.21
C VAL A 275 5.98 2.95 3.06
N VAL A 276 7.23 2.96 2.57
CA VAL A 276 8.36 2.37 3.28
C VAL A 276 8.51 2.94 4.69
N CYS A 277 8.71 2.07 5.68
CA CYS A 277 8.95 2.49 7.06
C CYS A 277 10.23 3.32 7.13
N SER A 278 10.15 4.47 7.81
CA SER A 278 11.28 5.38 7.97
C SER A 278 12.31 4.85 8.99
N PRO A 279 13.57 5.32 8.96
CA PRO A 279 14.51 5.10 10.04
C PRO A 279 13.88 5.41 11.41
N GLY A 280 14.17 4.59 12.41
CA GLY A 280 13.51 4.62 13.71
C GLY A 280 12.19 3.85 13.76
N THR A 281 11.77 3.19 12.67
CA THR A 281 10.56 2.36 12.62
C THR A 281 10.78 1.07 11.81
N PHE A 282 9.93 0.08 12.01
CA PHE A 282 9.98 -1.20 11.30
C PHE A 282 8.57 -1.80 11.17
N SER A 283 8.38 -2.75 10.25
CA SER A 283 7.15 -3.53 10.13
C SER A 283 7.51 -5.00 9.87
N PRO A 284 7.23 -5.94 10.79
CA PRO A 284 7.68 -7.32 10.66
C PRO A 284 6.76 -8.21 9.83
N ASP A 285 5.49 -7.85 9.71
CA ASP A 285 4.44 -8.70 9.17
C ASP A 285 3.56 -7.94 8.17
N VAL A 286 2.29 -8.33 8.07
CA VAL A 286 1.31 -7.82 7.12
C VAL A 286 0.50 -6.62 7.65
N ASP A 287 0.83 -6.12 8.85
CA ASP A 287 0.17 -4.98 9.46
C ASP A 287 0.32 -3.71 8.62
N VAL A 288 -0.70 -2.85 8.71
CA VAL A 288 -0.72 -1.56 7.98
C VAL A 288 0.04 -0.45 8.70
N THR A 289 0.73 -0.73 9.80
CA THR A 289 1.39 0.30 10.62
C THR A 289 2.86 0.00 10.86
N CYS A 290 3.72 0.99 10.64
CA CYS A 290 5.12 0.91 11.08
C CYS A 290 5.20 1.10 12.61
N GLN A 291 5.86 0.17 13.29
CA GLN A 291 6.12 0.21 14.72
C GLN A 291 7.41 0.95 15.02
N THR A 292 7.52 1.58 16.19
CA THR A 292 8.72 2.35 16.57
C THR A 292 9.86 1.41 16.97
N CYS A 293 11.07 1.67 16.46
CA CYS A 293 12.31 1.00 16.81
C CYS A 293 13.51 1.91 16.57
N VAL A 294 14.00 2.56 17.63
CA VAL A 294 15.03 3.61 17.56
C VAL A 294 16.39 3.08 17.07
N SER A 295 16.67 1.78 17.23
CA SER A 295 17.93 1.15 16.80
C SER A 295 18.03 0.93 15.29
N VAL A 296 16.96 1.15 14.54
CA VAL A 296 16.95 1.02 13.08
C VAL A 296 17.30 2.35 12.41
N HIS A 297 18.28 2.33 11.52
CA HIS A 297 18.73 3.52 10.78
C HIS A 297 18.52 3.43 9.27
N ILE A 298 17.82 2.39 8.81
CA ILE A 298 17.54 2.15 7.39
C ILE A 298 16.04 2.26 7.10
N TYR A 299 15.71 2.60 5.86
CA TYR A 299 14.34 2.49 5.37
C TYR A 299 13.95 1.03 5.15
N GLY A 300 12.69 0.69 5.43
CA GLY A 300 12.12 -0.61 5.09
C GLY A 300 12.53 -1.75 6.02
N ALA A 301 12.89 -1.44 7.27
CA ALA A 301 13.27 -2.47 8.22
C ALA A 301 12.12 -3.43 8.54
N LYS A 302 12.45 -4.73 8.57
CA LYS A 302 11.51 -5.84 8.80
C LYS A 302 11.63 -6.44 10.19
N SER A 303 12.56 -5.94 11.00
CA SER A 303 12.78 -6.39 12.36
C SER A 303 13.41 -5.26 13.17
N CYS A 304 13.22 -5.32 14.49
CA CYS A 304 13.86 -4.42 15.44
C CYS A 304 15.01 -5.17 16.13
N PRO A 305 16.28 -4.78 15.92
CA PRO A 305 17.39 -5.36 16.65
C PRO A 305 17.24 -5.05 18.14
N THR A 306 17.24 -6.08 18.99
CA THR A 306 17.37 -5.90 20.44
C THR A 306 18.79 -5.42 20.75
N PRO A 307 18.97 -4.42 21.65
CA PRO A 307 20.29 -4.05 22.10
C PRO A 307 20.97 -5.28 22.72
N ASN A 308 22.12 -5.69 22.18
CA ASN A 308 22.92 -6.76 22.77
C ASN A 308 23.31 -6.34 24.19
N ARG A 309 22.82 -7.04 25.20
CA ARG A 309 23.21 -6.83 26.61
C ARG A 309 24.62 -7.36 26.94
N ASN A 310 25.32 -7.95 25.98
CA ASN A 310 26.60 -8.65 26.21
C ASN A 310 27.72 -8.14 25.30
N GLN A 311 28.07 -6.86 25.39
CA GLN A 311 29.38 -6.39 24.93
C GLN A 311 29.94 -5.37 25.94
N HIS A 312 30.93 -5.83 26.72
CA HIS A 312 31.83 -5.11 27.63
C HIS A 312 31.29 -4.64 28.99
N CYS A 313 31.37 -5.56 29.96
CA CYS A 313 32.11 -5.30 31.20
C CYS A 313 33.14 -6.43 31.30
N GLU A 314 34.32 -6.21 30.70
CA GLU A 314 35.56 -6.87 31.13
C GLU A 314 36.51 -5.74 31.52
N ASP A 315 37.16 -5.94 32.66
CA ASP A 315 37.77 -4.96 33.56
C ASP A 315 38.92 -4.13 32.98
#